data_AF-A0A078F3Q8-F1
#
_entry.id   AF-A0A078F3Q8-F1
#
_cell.length_a   1.000
_cell.length_b   1.000
_cell.length_c   1.000
_cell.angle_alpha   90.00
_cell.angle_beta   90.00
_cell.angle_gamma   90.00
#
_symmetry.space_group_name_H-M   'P 1'
#
loop_
_entity.id
_entity.type
_entity.pdbx_description
1 polymer ?
#
loop_
_entity_poly.entity_id
_entity_poly.type
_entity_poly.pdbx_seq_one_letter_code
_entity_poly.pdbx_strand_id
1 'polypeptide(L)'
;MMVACIKFKDWTRVEEDCRKAVQLDHNSVKAHYMLGLALLQRKDYADGVKALQKDLGRGTNPTGYMVEEIWEELAKAKYMEWELASARRSWELNSLKETCDAALNQQRALDMSRTKESSEEAYSSHTERLKALNQVFEKAAKDDKPTEVPDYLCCNITLEIFRDPVISPSGVTYERAAIREHINKVGKFDRITREKLDPSKLVPNLAIKEAVASYLEKHVWVYKVDS
;
A
#
# COMPACT_ATOMS: atom_id res chain seq x y z
N MET A 1 7.62 33.40 -1.57
CA MET A 1 6.34 33.30 -2.31
C MET A 1 5.57 32.04 -1.92
N MET A 2 6.18 30.85 -2.02
CA MET A 2 5.60 29.54 -1.62
C MET A 2 4.84 29.53 -0.27
N VAL A 3 5.40 30.11 0.79
CA VAL A 3 4.79 30.14 2.15
C VAL A 3 3.45 30.90 2.19
N ALA A 4 3.29 31.93 1.35
CA ALA A 4 2.03 32.69 1.28
C ALA A 4 0.96 31.92 0.50
N CYS A 5 1.32 31.27 -0.61
CA CYS A 5 0.39 30.49 -1.42
C CYS A 5 -0.18 29.27 -0.69
N ILE A 6 0.62 28.62 0.16
CA ILE A 6 0.17 27.53 1.05
C ILE A 6 -0.91 28.04 2.02
N LYS A 7 -0.73 29.23 2.61
CA LYS A 7 -1.73 29.82 3.52
C LYS A 7 -3.06 30.15 2.83
N PHE A 8 -3.03 30.46 1.53
CA PHE A 8 -4.22 30.74 0.73
C PHE A 8 -4.77 29.52 -0.04
N LYS A 9 -4.19 28.32 0.17
CA LYS A 9 -4.57 27.08 -0.54
C LYS A 9 -4.53 27.20 -2.08
N ASP A 10 -3.69 28.09 -2.60
CA ASP A 10 -3.49 28.25 -4.05
C ASP A 10 -2.45 27.22 -4.54
N TRP A 11 -2.88 25.95 -4.60
CA TRP A 11 -2.00 24.81 -4.90
C TRP A 11 -1.47 24.81 -6.33
N THR A 12 -2.17 25.45 -7.27
CA THR A 12 -1.71 25.61 -8.65
C THR A 12 -0.44 26.47 -8.71
N ARG A 13 -0.43 27.60 -7.98
CA ARG A 13 0.78 28.44 -7.90
C ARG A 13 1.90 27.76 -7.12
N VAL A 14 1.57 27.01 -6.06
CA VAL A 14 2.57 26.22 -5.33
C VAL A 14 3.23 25.21 -6.27
N GLU A 15 2.45 24.51 -7.09
CA GLU A 15 2.99 23.57 -8.08
C GLU A 15 3.93 24.25 -9.08
N GLU A 16 3.50 25.37 -9.68
CA GLU A 16 4.33 26.13 -10.63
C GLU A 16 5.65 26.58 -10.03
N ASP A 17 5.60 27.15 -8.81
CA ASP A 17 6.79 27.57 -8.07
C ASP A 17 7.70 26.37 -7.75
N CYS A 18 7.14 25.22 -7.38
CA CYS A 18 7.91 24.02 -7.08
C CYS A 18 8.55 23.43 -8.33
N ARG A 19 7.85 23.41 -9.47
CA ARG A 19 8.41 22.95 -10.76
C ARG A 19 9.59 23.82 -11.18
N LYS A 20 9.50 25.14 -11.01
CA LYS A 20 10.62 26.07 -11.24
C LYS A 20 11.77 25.80 -10.27
N ALA A 21 11.48 25.58 -8.99
CA ALA A 21 12.50 25.25 -7.99
C ALA A 21 13.24 23.93 -8.32
N VAL A 22 12.53 22.91 -8.78
CA VAL A 22 13.12 21.63 -9.24
C VAL A 22 13.97 21.80 -10.50
N GLN A 23 13.64 22.73 -11.39
CA GLN A 23 14.47 23.06 -12.55
C GLN A 23 15.78 23.74 -12.14
N LEU A 24 15.75 24.57 -11.09
CA LEU A 24 16.94 25.26 -10.57
C LEU A 24 17.82 24.34 -9.73
N ASP A 25 17.22 23.53 -8.86
CA ASP A 25 17.89 22.51 -8.06
C ASP A 25 17.14 21.18 -8.17
N HIS A 26 17.66 20.31 -9.02
CA HIS A 26 17.08 19.00 -9.27
C HIS A 26 17.11 18.08 -8.04
N ASN A 27 17.94 18.38 -7.05
CA ASN A 27 18.16 17.56 -5.86
C ASN A 27 17.51 18.18 -4.61
N SER A 28 16.72 19.24 -4.76
CA SER A 28 16.05 19.89 -3.63
C SER A 28 14.94 19.01 -3.05
N VAL A 29 15.21 18.35 -1.93
CA VAL A 29 14.22 17.54 -1.17
C VAL A 29 12.99 18.38 -0.83
N LYS A 30 13.21 19.63 -0.42
CA LYS A 30 12.10 20.52 -0.09
C LYS A 30 11.21 20.84 -1.31
N ALA A 31 11.79 20.98 -2.50
CA ALA A 31 11.01 21.29 -3.70
C ALA A 31 10.16 20.10 -4.17
N HIS A 32 10.72 18.89 -4.16
CA HIS A 32 9.98 17.66 -4.52
C HIS A 32 8.89 17.33 -3.50
N TYR A 33 9.17 17.45 -2.20
CA TYR A 33 8.15 17.30 -1.15
C TYR A 33 6.98 18.27 -1.34
N MET A 34 7.27 19.57 -1.49
CA MET A 34 6.22 20.58 -1.67
C MET A 34 5.45 20.42 -2.99
N LEU A 35 6.13 19.96 -4.05
CA LEU A 35 5.49 19.61 -5.32
C LEU A 35 4.52 18.43 -5.14
N GLY A 36 4.96 17.39 -4.46
CA GLY A 36 4.13 16.23 -4.10
C GLY A 36 2.87 16.67 -3.38
N LEU A 37 3.00 17.43 -2.28
CA LEU A 37 1.87 17.96 -1.53
C LEU A 37 0.88 18.76 -2.39
N ALA A 38 1.38 19.64 -3.27
CA ALA A 38 0.53 20.42 -4.16
C ALA A 38 -0.27 19.54 -5.14
N LEU A 39 0.37 18.51 -5.70
CA LEU A 39 -0.27 17.54 -6.60
C LEU A 39 -1.33 16.70 -5.87
N LEU A 40 -1.06 16.25 -4.64
CA LEU A 40 -2.02 15.52 -3.81
C LEU A 40 -3.27 16.36 -3.50
N GLN A 41 -3.09 17.65 -3.16
CA GLN A 41 -4.21 18.56 -2.91
C GLN A 41 -5.04 18.84 -4.17
N ARG A 42 -4.44 18.69 -5.35
CA ARG A 42 -5.11 18.76 -6.64
C ARG A 42 -5.71 17.43 -7.10
N LYS A 43 -5.59 16.36 -6.30
CA LYS A 43 -6.02 14.99 -6.62
C LYS A 43 -5.26 14.35 -7.79
N ASP A 44 -4.08 14.87 -8.12
CA ASP A 44 -3.17 14.25 -9.07
C ASP A 44 -2.23 13.30 -8.31
N TYR A 45 -2.81 12.18 -7.86
CA TYR A 45 -2.12 11.25 -6.96
C TYR A 45 -0.92 10.58 -7.64
N ALA A 46 -1.05 10.21 -8.92
CA ALA A 46 0.00 9.52 -9.66
C ALA A 46 1.29 10.35 -9.79
N ASP A 47 1.16 11.64 -10.15
CA ASP A 47 2.32 12.52 -10.24
C ASP A 47 2.82 12.96 -8.84
N GLY A 48 1.92 13.09 -7.86
CA GLY A 48 2.28 13.32 -6.46
C GLY A 48 3.16 12.21 -5.88
N VAL A 49 2.81 10.94 -6.10
CA VAL A 49 3.61 9.77 -5.69
C VAL A 49 5.01 9.81 -6.29
N LYS A 50 5.13 10.10 -7.60
CA LYS A 50 6.44 10.18 -8.28
C LYS A 50 7.32 11.29 -7.70
N ALA A 51 6.74 12.44 -7.38
CA ALA A 51 7.46 13.56 -6.79
C ALA A 51 8.01 13.18 -5.40
N LEU A 52 7.17 12.58 -4.55
CA LEU A 52 7.55 12.17 -3.18
C LEU A 52 8.57 11.01 -3.15
N GLN A 53 8.48 10.05 -4.06
CA GLN A 53 9.44 8.93 -4.13
C GLN A 53 10.86 9.37 -4.45
N LYS A 54 11.02 10.47 -5.19
CA LYS A 54 12.31 10.97 -5.64
C LYS A 54 13.21 11.43 -4.49
N ASP A 55 12.61 11.82 -3.37
CA ASP A 55 13.30 12.27 -2.16
C ASP A 55 13.83 11.11 -1.30
N LEU A 56 13.12 9.98 -1.29
CA LEU A 56 13.49 8.81 -0.49
C LEU A 56 14.62 7.98 -1.13
N GLY A 57 14.80 8.05 -2.44
CA GLY A 57 15.78 7.25 -3.19
C GLY A 57 17.21 7.79 -3.20
N ARG A 58 17.47 9.00 -2.68
CA ARG A 58 18.73 9.73 -2.97
C ARG A 58 19.76 9.78 -1.84
N GLY A 59 19.49 9.22 -0.67
CA GLY A 59 20.48 9.15 0.42
C GLY A 59 20.98 10.52 0.93
N THR A 60 20.38 11.63 0.50
CA THR A 60 20.59 12.95 1.09
C THR A 60 19.94 12.91 2.45
N ASN A 61 20.70 12.80 3.54
CA ASN A 61 20.19 12.74 4.93
C ASN A 61 19.20 13.88 5.21
N PRO A 62 17.88 13.70 5.04
CA PRO A 62 16.93 14.70 5.49
C PRO A 62 16.89 14.55 7.01
N THR A 63 16.58 15.62 7.73
CA THR A 63 16.29 15.50 9.16
C THR A 63 15.21 14.43 9.36
N GLY A 64 15.39 13.52 10.33
CA GLY A 64 14.56 12.32 10.49
C GLY A 64 13.04 12.58 10.52
N TYR A 65 12.61 13.74 11.04
CA TYR A 65 11.20 14.14 11.05
C TYR A 65 10.62 14.35 9.64
N MET A 66 11.41 14.88 8.69
CA MET A 66 10.96 15.09 7.32
C MET A 66 10.78 13.77 6.57
N VAL A 67 11.61 12.77 6.89
CA VAL A 67 11.50 11.44 6.26
C VAL A 67 10.19 10.78 6.63
N GLU A 68 9.80 10.83 7.90
CA GLU A 68 8.50 10.30 8.36
C GLU A 68 7.33 11.06 7.72
N GLU A 69 7.35 12.40 7.71
CA GLU A 69 6.30 13.19 7.04
C GLU A 69 6.16 12.84 5.55
N ILE A 70 7.29 12.71 4.83
CA ILE A 70 7.28 12.31 3.41
C ILE A 70 6.67 10.91 3.25
N TRP A 71 7.03 9.96 4.12
CA TRP A 71 6.48 8.60 4.08
C TRP A 71 4.97 8.57 4.35
N GLU A 72 4.49 9.31 5.35
CA GLU A 72 3.06 9.41 5.66
C GLU A 72 2.26 9.98 4.50
N GLU A 73 2.75 11.04 3.88
CA GLU A 73 2.10 11.66 2.72
C GLU A 73 2.16 10.76 1.48
N LEU A 74 3.28 10.05 1.28
CA LEU A 74 3.40 9.06 0.22
C LEU A 74 2.44 7.87 0.41
N ALA A 75 2.29 7.39 1.65
CA ALA A 75 1.36 6.33 2.00
C ALA A 75 -0.08 6.75 1.71
N LYS A 76 -0.49 7.94 2.16
CA LYS A 76 -1.81 8.52 1.87
C LYS A 76 -2.05 8.64 0.36
N ALA A 77 -1.05 9.15 -0.38
CA ALA A 77 -1.14 9.31 -1.83
C ALA A 77 -1.38 7.98 -2.56
N LYS A 78 -0.57 6.97 -2.24
CA LYS A 78 -0.71 5.62 -2.80
C LYS A 78 -2.05 5.00 -2.45
N TYR A 79 -2.50 5.15 -1.21
CA TYR A 79 -3.81 4.66 -0.79
C TYR A 79 -4.94 5.30 -1.61
N MET A 80 -4.93 6.64 -1.79
CA MET A 80 -5.96 7.36 -2.55
C MET A 80 -5.99 6.95 -4.03
N GLU A 81 -4.80 6.80 -4.65
CA GLU A 81 -4.69 6.27 -6.02
C GLU A 81 -5.27 4.86 -6.12
N TRP A 82 -4.92 3.98 -5.18
CA TRP A 82 -5.45 2.62 -5.13
C TRP A 82 -6.96 2.60 -4.86
N GLU A 83 -7.48 3.44 -3.97
CA GLU A 83 -8.91 3.47 -3.60
C GLU A 83 -9.77 3.79 -4.82
N LEU A 84 -9.39 4.80 -5.61
CA LEU A 84 -10.06 5.12 -6.87
C LEU A 84 -10.00 3.97 -7.88
N ALA A 85 -8.80 3.39 -8.06
CA ALA A 85 -8.60 2.30 -9.01
C ALA A 85 -9.32 1.01 -8.59
N SER A 86 -9.33 0.70 -7.29
CA SER A 86 -9.97 -0.46 -6.66
C SER A 86 -11.48 -0.34 -6.70
N ALA A 87 -12.04 0.84 -6.41
CA ALA A 87 -13.48 1.09 -6.53
C ALA A 87 -13.97 0.83 -7.96
N ARG A 88 -13.21 1.29 -8.96
CA ARG A 88 -13.51 1.03 -10.37
C ARG A 88 -13.45 -0.47 -10.70
N ARG A 89 -12.37 -1.16 -10.31
CA ARG A 89 -12.23 -2.61 -10.53
C ARG A 89 -13.35 -3.40 -9.87
N SER A 90 -13.69 -3.06 -8.63
CA SER A 90 -14.78 -3.69 -7.87
C SER A 90 -16.12 -3.53 -8.58
N TRP A 91 -16.42 -2.33 -9.09
CA TRP A 91 -17.64 -2.08 -9.86
C TRP A 91 -17.67 -2.89 -11.16
N GLU A 92 -16.59 -2.86 -11.95
CA GLU A 92 -16.49 -3.61 -13.22
C GLU A 92 -16.65 -5.12 -12.97
N LEU A 93 -16.00 -5.63 -11.92
CA LEU A 93 -16.06 -7.04 -11.53
C LEU A 93 -17.46 -7.46 -11.10
N ASN A 94 -18.14 -6.65 -10.28
CA ASN A 94 -19.50 -6.95 -9.82
C ASN A 94 -20.51 -6.89 -10.98
N SER A 95 -20.40 -5.89 -11.86
CA SER A 95 -21.25 -5.77 -13.04
C SER A 95 -21.10 -6.99 -13.97
N LEU A 96 -19.86 -7.43 -14.21
CA LEU A 96 -19.58 -8.61 -15.00
C LEU A 96 -20.13 -9.88 -14.33
N LYS A 97 -19.98 -10.01 -13.01
CA LYS A 97 -20.50 -11.13 -12.23
C LYS A 97 -22.02 -11.24 -12.36
N GLU A 98 -22.75 -10.15 -12.17
CA GLU A 98 -24.21 -10.11 -12.32
C GLU A 98 -24.64 -10.51 -13.74
N THR A 99 -23.92 -10.04 -14.75
CA THR A 99 -24.17 -10.40 -16.15
C THR A 99 -23.98 -11.90 -16.40
N CYS A 100 -22.90 -12.49 -15.88
CA CYS A 100 -22.64 -13.92 -16.01
C CYS A 100 -23.67 -14.77 -15.25
N ASP A 101 -24.06 -14.35 -14.05
CA ASP A 101 -25.07 -15.04 -13.25
C ASP A 101 -26.43 -15.05 -13.97
N ALA A 102 -26.86 -13.90 -14.49
CA ALA A 102 -28.08 -13.77 -15.29
C ALA A 102 -28.04 -14.66 -16.55
N ALA A 103 -26.90 -14.69 -17.27
CA ALA A 103 -26.73 -15.53 -18.45
C ALA A 103 -26.83 -17.03 -18.13
N LEU A 104 -26.21 -17.48 -17.04
CA LEU A 104 -26.31 -18.88 -16.59
C LEU A 104 -27.74 -19.25 -16.22
N ASN A 105 -28.44 -18.38 -15.50
CA ASN A 105 -29.83 -18.62 -15.11
C ASN A 105 -30.78 -18.64 -16.33
N GLN A 106 -30.54 -17.77 -17.32
CA GLN A 106 -31.29 -17.78 -18.57
C GLN A 106 -31.03 -19.07 -19.36
N GLN A 107 -29.78 -19.52 -19.46
CA GLN A 107 -29.42 -20.77 -20.13
C GLN A 107 -30.15 -21.95 -19.48
N ARG A 108 -30.16 -22.02 -18.15
CA ARG A 108 -30.92 -23.04 -17.42
C ARG A 108 -32.41 -23.01 -17.74
N ALA A 109 -33.01 -21.82 -17.78
CA ALA A 109 -34.44 -21.68 -18.10
C ALA A 109 -34.75 -22.20 -19.51
N LEU A 110 -33.88 -21.93 -20.48
CA LEU A 110 -33.99 -22.46 -21.84
C LEU A 110 -33.85 -23.98 -21.86
N ASP A 111 -32.87 -24.55 -21.16
CA ASP A 111 -32.64 -26.01 -21.10
C ASP A 111 -33.83 -26.75 -20.45
N MET A 112 -34.42 -26.16 -19.39
CA MET A 112 -35.65 -26.65 -18.75
C MET A 112 -36.87 -26.62 -19.69
N SER A 113 -36.95 -25.64 -20.59
CA SER A 113 -38.04 -25.58 -21.57
C SER A 113 -37.89 -26.58 -22.72
N ARG A 114 -36.64 -26.98 -23.04
CA ARG A 114 -36.33 -27.93 -24.12
C ARG A 114 -36.40 -29.39 -23.68
N THR A 115 -36.12 -29.64 -22.40
CA THR A 115 -36.01 -30.98 -21.81
C THR A 115 -37.12 -31.14 -20.78
N LYS A 116 -38.11 -32.01 -21.03
CA LYS A 116 -39.23 -32.24 -20.10
C LYS A 116 -38.83 -32.93 -18.78
N GLU A 117 -37.53 -33.14 -18.55
CA GLU A 117 -36.99 -33.77 -17.36
C GLU A 117 -36.37 -32.71 -16.44
N SER A 118 -37.08 -32.44 -15.35
CA SER A 118 -36.51 -31.79 -14.17
C SER A 118 -35.75 -32.85 -13.37
N SER A 119 -34.49 -33.14 -13.74
CA SER A 119 -33.66 -34.07 -12.97
C SER A 119 -32.93 -33.35 -11.82
N GLU A 120 -32.78 -34.02 -10.68
CA GLU A 120 -31.97 -33.53 -9.55
C GLU A 120 -30.50 -33.26 -9.97
N GLU A 121 -30.01 -34.03 -10.93
CA GLU A 121 -28.67 -33.88 -11.52
C GLU A 121 -28.51 -32.54 -12.25
N ALA A 122 -29.53 -32.08 -12.98
CA ALA A 122 -29.50 -30.77 -13.64
C ALA A 122 -29.51 -29.60 -12.64
N TYR A 123 -30.24 -29.74 -11.53
CA TYR A 123 -30.20 -28.78 -10.43
C TYR A 123 -28.82 -28.73 -9.77
N SER A 124 -28.22 -29.90 -9.52
CA SER A 124 -26.87 -30.01 -8.94
C SER A 124 -25.82 -29.35 -9.85
N SER A 125 -25.83 -29.69 -11.14
CA SER A 125 -24.87 -29.15 -12.12
C SER A 125 -24.94 -27.63 -12.26
N HIS A 126 -26.15 -27.05 -12.28
CA HIS A 126 -26.31 -25.58 -12.33
C HIS A 126 -25.76 -24.92 -11.06
N THR A 127 -26.07 -25.50 -9.90
CA THR A 127 -25.59 -25.00 -8.61
C THR A 127 -24.06 -25.03 -8.53
N GLU A 128 -23.42 -26.08 -9.06
CA GLU A 128 -21.96 -26.18 -9.18
C GLU A 128 -21.37 -25.10 -10.09
N ARG A 129 -22.01 -24.81 -11.23
CA ARG A 129 -21.57 -23.73 -12.13
C ARG A 129 -21.64 -22.36 -11.45
N LEU A 130 -22.72 -22.06 -10.71
CA LEU A 130 -22.83 -20.81 -9.94
C LEU A 130 -21.79 -20.74 -8.83
N LYS A 131 -21.49 -21.85 -8.14
CA LYS A 131 -20.40 -21.92 -7.16
C LYS A 131 -19.05 -21.64 -7.80
N ALA A 132 -18.75 -22.27 -8.94
CA ALA A 132 -17.52 -22.03 -9.68
C ALA A 132 -17.41 -20.57 -10.15
N LEU A 133 -18.51 -19.97 -10.63
CA LEU A 133 -18.56 -18.56 -11.01
C LEU A 133 -18.21 -17.66 -9.82
N ASN A 134 -18.83 -17.89 -8.66
CA ASN A 134 -18.54 -17.15 -7.44
C ASN A 134 -17.06 -17.26 -7.05
N GLN A 135 -16.48 -18.47 -7.09
CA GLN A 135 -15.07 -18.68 -6.76
C GLN A 135 -14.12 -17.91 -7.70
N VAL A 136 -14.42 -17.83 -8.99
CA VAL A 136 -13.62 -17.06 -9.96
C VAL A 136 -13.61 -15.57 -9.57
N PHE A 137 -14.77 -14.99 -9.31
CA PHE A 137 -14.87 -13.58 -8.94
C PHE A 137 -14.32 -13.28 -7.54
N GLU A 138 -14.49 -14.18 -6.58
CA GLU A 138 -13.87 -14.07 -5.26
C GLU A 138 -12.34 -14.06 -5.34
N LYS A 139 -11.78 -14.93 -6.19
CA LYS A 139 -10.33 -14.98 -6.42
C LYS A 139 -9.81 -13.74 -7.12
N ALA A 140 -10.56 -13.22 -8.10
CA ALA A 140 -10.21 -11.98 -8.80
C ALA A 140 -10.26 -10.74 -7.88
N ALA A 141 -11.17 -10.73 -6.91
CA ALA A 141 -11.29 -9.65 -5.93
C ALA A 141 -10.33 -9.76 -4.73
N LYS A 142 -9.50 -10.82 -4.65
CA LYS A 142 -8.76 -11.16 -3.43
C LYS A 142 -7.79 -10.06 -2.99
N ASP A 143 -6.99 -9.54 -3.92
CA ASP A 143 -5.91 -8.59 -3.61
C ASP A 143 -6.48 -7.21 -3.19
N ASP A 144 -7.67 -6.87 -3.67
CA ASP A 144 -8.36 -5.61 -3.32
C ASP A 144 -9.17 -5.69 -2.01
N LYS A 145 -9.25 -6.86 -1.37
CA LYS A 145 -9.91 -7.02 -0.06
C LYS A 145 -8.91 -6.80 1.07
N PRO A 146 -9.16 -5.84 1.98
CA PRO A 146 -8.35 -5.68 3.18
C PRO A 146 -8.37 -6.95 4.04
N THR A 147 -7.18 -7.42 4.41
CA THR A 147 -6.97 -8.55 5.32
C THR A 147 -5.94 -8.18 6.38
N GLU A 148 -5.58 -9.13 7.24
CA GLU A 148 -4.43 -8.94 8.14
C GLU A 148 -3.12 -9.00 7.37
N VAL A 149 -2.17 -8.14 7.74
CA VAL A 149 -0.80 -8.20 7.23
C VAL A 149 -0.09 -9.38 7.88
N PRO A 150 0.61 -10.24 7.14
CA PRO A 150 1.32 -11.36 7.73
C PRO A 150 2.37 -10.93 8.76
N ASP A 151 2.36 -11.56 9.94
CA ASP A 151 3.24 -11.20 11.07
C ASP A 151 4.74 -11.17 10.73
N TYR A 152 5.19 -12.01 9.79
CA TYR A 152 6.59 -12.05 9.36
C TYR A 152 7.03 -10.82 8.56
N LEU A 153 6.09 -9.96 8.14
CA LEU A 153 6.33 -8.65 7.54
C LEU A 153 6.21 -7.51 8.56
N CYS A 154 5.86 -7.83 9.81
CA CYS A 154 5.64 -6.87 10.88
C CYS A 154 6.81 -6.86 11.88
N CYS A 155 7.09 -5.69 12.41
CA CYS A 155 8.10 -5.52 13.45
C CYS A 155 7.58 -5.99 14.81
N ASN A 156 8.36 -6.82 15.50
CA ASN A 156 8.00 -7.31 16.83
C ASN A 156 7.87 -6.20 17.91
N ILE A 157 8.40 -5.00 17.65
CA ILE A 157 8.32 -3.85 18.58
C ILE A 157 7.14 -2.95 18.25
N THR A 158 7.05 -2.48 17.01
CA THR A 158 6.00 -1.53 16.59
C THR A 158 4.69 -2.21 16.26
N LEU A 159 4.72 -3.52 15.98
CA LEU A 159 3.59 -4.31 15.45
C LEU A 159 3.05 -3.82 14.10
N GLU A 160 3.80 -2.92 13.45
CA GLU A 160 3.51 -2.41 12.11
C GLU A 160 4.39 -3.09 11.06
N ILE A 161 3.95 -3.03 9.80
CA ILE A 161 4.75 -3.49 8.66
C ILE A 161 6.10 -2.75 8.60
N PHE A 162 7.18 -3.47 8.29
CA PHE A 162 8.52 -2.86 8.28
C PHE A 162 8.65 -1.74 7.23
N ARG A 163 9.31 -0.63 7.62
CA ARG A 163 9.70 0.46 6.72
C ARG A 163 11.21 0.43 6.46
N ASP A 164 12.00 0.28 7.53
CA ASP A 164 13.46 0.19 7.49
C ASP A 164 13.96 -1.01 8.33
N PRO A 165 13.72 -2.24 7.84
CA PRO A 165 14.03 -3.44 8.60
C PRO A 165 15.55 -3.61 8.79
N VAL A 166 15.95 -3.89 10.03
CA VAL A 166 17.32 -4.25 10.42
C VAL A 166 17.34 -5.60 11.12
N ILE A 167 18.35 -6.41 10.83
CA ILE A 167 18.55 -7.70 11.48
C ILE A 167 19.66 -7.62 12.53
N SER A 168 19.40 -8.20 13.70
CA SER A 168 20.40 -8.38 14.76
C SER A 168 21.27 -9.62 14.49
N PRO A 169 22.46 -9.74 15.11
CA PRO A 169 23.28 -10.96 15.02
C PRO A 169 22.56 -12.22 15.51
N SER A 170 21.54 -12.08 16.36
CA SER A 170 20.69 -13.16 16.85
C SER A 170 19.65 -13.62 15.80
N GLY A 171 19.62 -13.01 14.61
CA GLY A 171 18.73 -13.36 13.51
C GLY A 171 17.34 -12.72 13.58
N VAL A 172 17.08 -11.83 14.53
CA VAL A 172 15.77 -11.19 14.70
C VAL A 172 15.72 -9.87 13.92
N THR A 173 14.63 -9.64 13.18
CA THR A 173 14.42 -8.40 12.42
C THR A 173 13.55 -7.41 13.19
N TYR A 174 13.94 -6.15 13.15
CA TYR A 174 13.30 -5.03 13.85
C TYR A 174 13.19 -3.81 12.94
N GLU A 175 12.26 -2.91 13.25
CA GLU A 175 12.25 -1.56 12.71
C GLU A 175 13.43 -0.78 13.30
N ARG A 176 14.22 -0.10 12.46
CA ARG A 176 15.49 0.52 12.87
C ARG A 176 15.30 1.54 13.97
N ALA A 177 14.29 2.41 13.85
CA ALA A 177 13.98 3.43 14.84
C ALA A 177 13.65 2.78 16.20
N ALA A 178 12.79 1.76 16.18
CA ALA A 178 12.30 1.11 17.38
C ALA A 178 13.39 0.33 18.16
N ILE A 179 14.23 -0.44 17.46
CA ILE A 179 15.31 -1.16 18.14
C ILE A 179 16.39 -0.22 18.69
N ARG A 180 16.68 0.89 17.99
CA ARG A 180 17.62 1.91 18.48
C ARG A 180 17.08 2.59 19.73
N GLU A 181 15.80 2.92 19.74
CA GLU A 181 15.15 3.49 20.92
C GLU A 181 15.18 2.52 22.11
N HIS A 182 14.88 1.23 21.89
CA HIS A 182 15.01 0.19 22.91
C HIS A 182 16.45 0.11 23.47
N ILE A 183 17.46 0.09 22.60
CA ILE A 183 18.85 0.03 23.05
C ILE A 183 19.23 1.26 23.88
N ASN A 184 18.74 2.44 23.50
CA ASN A 184 19.06 3.70 24.18
C ASN A 184 18.31 3.86 25.51
N LYS A 185 17.04 3.46 25.59
CA LYS A 185 16.18 3.68 26.77
C LYS A 185 16.19 2.51 27.76
N VAL A 186 16.28 1.27 27.26
CA VAL A 186 16.12 0.05 28.07
C VAL A 186 17.46 -0.62 28.31
N GLY A 187 18.27 -0.79 27.27
CA GLY A 187 19.63 -1.31 27.41
C GLY A 187 20.16 -2.06 26.18
N LYS A 188 21.48 -2.29 26.17
CA LYS A 188 22.22 -2.91 25.06
C LYS A 188 22.05 -4.43 24.96
N PHE A 189 20.82 -4.88 24.81
CA PHE A 189 20.46 -6.27 24.62
C PHE A 189 19.31 -6.44 23.62
N ASP A 190 19.28 -7.56 22.92
CA ASP A 190 18.24 -7.95 21.99
C ASP A 190 16.91 -8.15 22.74
N ARG A 191 15.83 -7.52 22.29
CA ARG A 191 14.55 -7.51 23.01
C ARG A 191 13.96 -8.91 23.17
N ILE A 192 14.20 -9.80 22.20
CA ILE A 192 13.63 -11.15 22.16
C ILE A 192 14.61 -12.15 22.79
N THR A 193 15.85 -12.22 22.30
CA THR A 193 16.81 -13.25 22.74
C THR A 193 17.54 -12.88 24.03
N ARG A 194 17.49 -11.61 24.45
CA ARG A 194 18.21 -11.05 25.61
C ARG A 194 19.73 -11.10 25.50
N GLU A 195 20.26 -11.46 24.33
CA GLU A 195 21.70 -11.43 24.05
C GLU A 195 22.22 -10.00 23.99
N LYS A 196 23.50 -9.78 24.31
CA LYS A 196 24.12 -8.45 24.25
C LYS A 196 24.11 -7.92 22.81
N LEU A 197 23.48 -6.77 22.61
CA LEU A 197 23.29 -6.16 21.29
C LEU A 197 23.96 -4.79 21.24
N ASP A 198 24.94 -4.66 20.36
CA ASP A 198 25.56 -3.37 20.04
C ASP A 198 24.84 -2.75 18.83
N PRO A 199 24.42 -1.47 18.87
CA PRO A 199 23.77 -0.79 17.75
C PRO A 199 24.53 -0.87 16.42
N SER A 200 25.87 -0.93 16.47
CA SER A 200 26.72 -1.01 15.28
C SER A 200 26.60 -2.35 14.55
N LYS A 201 26.09 -3.39 15.22
CA LYS A 201 25.90 -4.73 14.64
C LYS A 201 24.55 -4.90 13.93
N LEU A 202 23.69 -3.88 13.94
CA LEU A 202 22.43 -3.90 13.22
C LEU A 202 22.68 -3.67 11.73
N VAL A 203 22.36 -4.67 10.91
CA VAL A 203 22.56 -4.63 9.46
C VAL A 203 21.20 -4.45 8.78
N PRO A 204 21.08 -3.65 7.70
CA PRO A 204 19.84 -3.59 6.92
C PRO A 204 19.43 -4.98 6.42
N ASN A 205 18.17 -5.36 6.64
CA ASN A 205 17.62 -6.61 6.12
C ASN A 205 16.95 -6.34 4.76
N LEU A 206 17.76 -6.33 3.70
CA LEU A 206 17.28 -6.01 2.34
C LEU A 206 16.25 -7.02 1.83
N ALA A 207 16.37 -8.30 2.21
CA ALA A 207 15.42 -9.33 1.81
C ALA A 207 14.00 -9.05 2.36
N ILE A 208 13.90 -8.68 3.64
CA ILE A 208 12.61 -8.29 4.22
C ILE A 208 12.11 -6.98 3.62
N LYS A 209 13.01 -6.03 3.33
CA LYS A 209 12.63 -4.77 2.68
C LYS A 209 12.02 -5.01 1.29
N GLU A 210 12.59 -5.90 0.50
CA GLU A 210 12.07 -6.29 -0.81
C GLU A 210 10.77 -7.09 -0.69
N ALA A 211 10.67 -8.01 0.28
CA ALA A 211 9.45 -8.76 0.54
C ALA A 211 8.28 -7.84 0.90
N VAL A 212 8.51 -6.86 1.77
CA VAL A 212 7.51 -5.84 2.11
C VAL A 212 7.15 -4.99 0.89
N ALA A 213 8.13 -4.56 0.10
CA ALA A 213 7.85 -3.78 -1.11
C ALA A 213 6.94 -4.56 -2.09
N SER A 214 7.26 -5.83 -2.36
CA SER A 214 6.45 -6.70 -3.23
C SER A 214 5.06 -6.97 -2.66
N TYR A 215 4.94 -7.07 -1.33
CA TYR A 215 3.64 -7.22 -0.67
C TYR A 215 2.78 -5.96 -0.82
N LEU A 216 3.37 -4.78 -0.61
CA LEU A 216 2.69 -3.48 -0.70
C LEU A 216 2.29 -3.09 -2.13
N GLU A 217 2.97 -3.60 -3.16
CA GLU A 217 2.55 -3.44 -4.56
C GLU A 217 1.19 -4.09 -4.84
N LYS A 218 0.88 -5.19 -4.16
CA LYS A 218 -0.38 -5.93 -4.34
C LYS A 218 -1.45 -5.53 -3.33
N HIS A 219 -1.03 -5.11 -2.14
CA HIS A 219 -1.91 -4.82 -1.01
C HIS A 219 -1.79 -3.35 -0.58
N VAL A 220 -2.04 -2.43 -1.52
CA VAL A 220 -1.88 -0.98 -1.27
C VAL A 220 -2.86 -0.47 -0.20
N TRP A 221 -3.97 -1.19 0.02
CA TRP A 221 -4.92 -0.92 1.12
C TRP A 221 -4.27 -0.93 2.51
N VAL A 222 -3.09 -1.53 2.66
CA VAL A 222 -2.31 -1.52 3.91
C VAL A 222 -1.96 -0.10 4.36
N TYR A 223 -1.85 0.85 3.42
CA TYR A 223 -1.59 2.25 3.73
C TYR A 223 -2.81 3.02 4.27
N LYS A 224 -3.95 2.35 4.49
CA LYS A 224 -5.13 2.99 5.08
C LYS A 224 -4.77 3.52 6.46
N VAL A 225 -4.79 4.85 6.59
CA VAL A 225 -4.62 5.53 7.88
C VAL A 225 -6.00 5.65 8.51
N ASP A 226 -6.21 5.01 9.67
CA ASP A 226 -7.42 5.24 10.45
C ASP A 226 -7.44 6.71 10.88
N SER A 227 -8.49 7.43 10.45
CA SER A 227 -8.65 8.88 10.64
C SER A 227 -9.31 9.22 11.98
#